data_AF-A0A349YI78-F1
#
_entry.id   AF-A0A349YI78-F1
#
_cell.length_a   1.000
_cell.length_b   1.000
_cell.length_c   1.000
_cell.angle_alpha   90.00
_cell.angle_beta   90.00
_cell.angle_gamma   90.00
#
_symmetry.space_group_name_H-M   'P 1'
#
loop_
_entity.id
_entity.type
_entity.pdbx_description
1 polymer ?
#
loop_
_entity_poly.entity_id
_entity_poly.type
_entity_poly.pdbx_seq_one_letter_code
_entity_poly.pdbx_strand_id
1 'polypeptide(L)'
;MEPIEASVLAVNAAKKLAVVLGPVALKEVKNYLLGNHGSKVKMGDYADCKIARFGDTACIVVDSNGGEVVLLDRDNVESYSFIKEKKRMVGLKYKTYFYYNIKFKNGQKSYIRISRKNQTAFLQHM
;
A
#
# COMPACT_ATOMS: atom_id res chain seq x y z
N MET A 1 -15.78 -13.25 27.22
CA MET A 1 -16.76 -12.94 26.17
C MET A 1 -16.24 -11.72 25.43
N GLU A 2 -15.33 -11.89 24.45
CA GLU A 2 -14.99 -10.86 23.45
C GLU A 2 -14.36 -11.54 22.21
N PRO A 3 -15.17 -11.84 21.18
CA PRO A 3 -14.63 -11.95 19.82
C PRO A 3 -15.47 -11.20 18.76
N ILE A 4 -16.52 -10.48 19.16
CA ILE A 4 -17.51 -9.93 18.23
C ILE A 4 -17.04 -8.61 17.60
N GLU A 5 -16.33 -7.75 18.33
CA GLU A 5 -16.00 -6.40 17.81
C GLU A 5 -14.91 -6.42 16.73
N ALA A 6 -13.83 -7.20 16.94
CA ALA A 6 -12.74 -7.32 15.96
C ALA A 6 -13.20 -7.97 14.65
N SER A 7 -14.14 -8.92 14.71
CA SER A 7 -14.69 -9.59 13.53
C SER A 7 -15.67 -8.70 12.75
N VAL A 8 -16.48 -7.89 13.42
CA VAL A 8 -17.38 -6.92 12.78
C VAL A 8 -16.60 -5.81 12.09
N LEU A 9 -15.51 -5.32 12.71
CA LEU A 9 -14.63 -4.32 12.08
C LEU A 9 -13.99 -4.87 10.80
N ALA A 10 -13.40 -6.06 10.87
CA ALA A 10 -12.75 -6.70 9.73
C ALA A 10 -13.74 -6.97 8.56
N VAL A 11 -14.98 -7.36 8.87
CA VAL A 11 -16.02 -7.62 7.85
C VAL A 11 -16.48 -6.33 7.16
N ASN A 12 -16.68 -5.24 7.91
CA ASN A 12 -17.09 -3.95 7.32
C ASN A 12 -16.00 -3.32 6.46
N ALA A 13 -14.76 -3.51 6.89
CA ALA A 13 -13.59 -2.97 6.23
C ALA A 13 -13.28 -3.78 4.94
N ALA A 14 -13.41 -5.12 4.98
CA ALA A 14 -13.39 -5.97 3.79
C ALA A 14 -14.54 -5.66 2.81
N LYS A 15 -15.73 -5.27 3.28
CA LYS A 15 -16.83 -4.83 2.42
C LYS A 15 -16.51 -3.51 1.70
N LYS A 16 -15.91 -2.52 2.39
CA LYS A 16 -15.46 -1.27 1.74
C LYS A 16 -14.42 -1.55 0.66
N LEU A 17 -13.46 -2.43 0.94
CA LEU A 17 -12.46 -2.87 -0.02
C LEU A 17 -13.05 -3.66 -1.20
N ALA A 18 -14.03 -4.53 -0.96
CA ALA A 18 -14.74 -5.23 -2.02
C ALA A 18 -15.55 -4.28 -2.91
N VAL A 19 -16.09 -3.21 -2.35
CA VAL A 19 -16.82 -2.16 -3.09
C VAL A 19 -15.86 -1.28 -3.90
N VAL A 20 -14.70 -0.91 -3.33
CA VAL A 20 -13.72 -0.05 -3.99
C VAL A 20 -12.88 -0.82 -5.03
N LEU A 21 -12.52 -2.07 -4.76
CA LEU A 21 -11.58 -2.84 -5.57
C LEU A 21 -12.20 -4.07 -6.28
N GLY A 22 -13.41 -4.47 -5.89
CA GLY A 22 -14.02 -5.73 -6.34
C GLY A 22 -13.50 -6.97 -5.61
N PRO A 23 -14.23 -8.10 -5.65
CA PRO A 23 -13.88 -9.34 -4.96
C PRO A 23 -12.57 -9.99 -5.45
N VAL A 24 -12.20 -9.77 -6.72
CA VAL A 24 -10.94 -10.24 -7.30
C VAL A 24 -9.75 -9.56 -6.65
N ALA A 25 -9.80 -8.24 -6.49
CA ALA A 25 -8.75 -7.49 -5.84
C ALA A 25 -8.67 -7.81 -4.34
N LEU A 26 -9.78 -8.15 -3.67
CA LEU A 26 -9.75 -8.58 -2.26
C LEU A 26 -8.92 -9.87 -2.05
N LYS A 27 -9.00 -10.80 -3.00
CA LYS A 27 -8.18 -12.01 -3.00
C LYS A 27 -6.70 -11.68 -3.22
N GLU A 28 -6.41 -10.72 -4.10
CA GLU A 28 -5.05 -10.21 -4.29
C GLU A 28 -4.50 -9.50 -3.05
N VAL A 29 -5.32 -8.72 -2.33
CA VAL A 29 -4.99 -8.08 -1.04
C VAL A 29 -4.53 -9.14 -0.04
N LYS A 30 -5.33 -10.21 0.17
CA LYS A 30 -4.98 -11.28 1.11
C LYS A 30 -3.68 -11.99 0.73
N ASN A 31 -3.51 -12.36 -0.54
CA ASN A 31 -2.28 -13.02 -1.00
C ASN A 31 -1.05 -12.10 -0.86
N TYR A 32 -1.21 -10.80 -1.07
CA TYR A 32 -0.16 -9.81 -0.86
C TYR A 32 0.14 -9.57 0.63
N LEU A 33 -0.85 -9.67 1.51
CA LEU A 33 -0.61 -9.48 2.95
C LEU A 33 0.19 -10.65 3.54
N LEU A 34 0.01 -11.85 3.00
CA LEU A 34 0.73 -13.05 3.42
C LEU A 34 2.15 -13.15 2.87
N GLY A 35 2.50 -12.37 1.83
CA GLY A 35 3.82 -12.42 1.22
C GLY A 35 4.87 -11.51 1.89
N ASN A 36 6.12 -11.81 1.58
CA ASN A 36 7.29 -11.03 2.01
C ASN A 36 7.60 -9.97 0.94
N HIS A 37 7.25 -8.71 1.23
CA HIS A 37 7.19 -7.66 0.20
C HIS A 37 8.26 -6.58 0.36
N GLY A 38 8.81 -6.18 -0.79
CA GLY A 38 9.84 -5.15 -0.86
C GLY A 38 9.29 -3.73 -0.72
N SER A 39 8.04 -3.47 -1.11
CA SER A 39 7.43 -2.13 -1.01
C SER A 39 6.78 -1.92 0.36
N LYS A 40 7.11 -0.84 1.07
CA LYS A 40 6.50 -0.49 2.36
C LYS A 40 6.67 0.99 2.70
N VAL A 41 5.85 1.47 3.62
CA VAL A 41 6.04 2.76 4.28
C VAL A 41 7.17 2.62 5.31
N LYS A 42 8.11 3.55 5.29
CA LYS A 42 9.31 3.53 6.12
C LYS A 42 9.17 4.42 7.36
N MET A 43 8.45 5.55 7.24
CA MET A 43 8.19 6.53 8.31
C MET A 43 6.93 7.33 7.97
N GLY A 44 6.34 8.00 8.97
CA GLY A 44 5.16 8.87 8.82
C GLY A 44 3.87 8.22 9.33
N ASP A 45 2.73 8.79 8.96
CA ASP A 45 1.40 8.42 9.48
C ASP A 45 1.03 6.95 9.21
N TYR A 46 1.58 6.36 8.15
CA TYR A 46 1.37 4.96 7.79
C TYR A 46 2.61 4.09 8.03
N ALA A 47 3.47 4.43 9.01
CA ALA A 47 4.71 3.69 9.26
C ALA A 47 4.48 2.18 9.36
N ASP A 48 5.39 1.42 8.75
CA ASP A 48 5.38 -0.04 8.64
C ASP A 48 4.22 -0.70 7.87
N CYS A 49 3.27 0.09 7.36
CA CYS A 49 2.26 -0.40 6.44
C CYS A 49 2.90 -0.91 5.12
N LYS A 50 2.30 -1.97 4.56
CA LYS A 50 2.76 -2.57 3.29
C LYS A 50 2.24 -1.75 2.10
N ILE A 51 2.95 -1.75 0.97
CA ILE A 51 2.47 -1.10 -0.26
C ILE A 51 2.21 -2.15 -1.32
N ALA A 52 0.95 -2.40 -1.64
CA ALA A 52 0.50 -3.36 -2.64
C ALA A 52 0.15 -2.69 -3.97
N ARG A 53 -0.12 -3.51 -4.98
CA ARG A 53 -0.74 -3.09 -6.23
C ARG A 53 -2.05 -3.86 -6.36
N PHE A 54 -3.15 -3.16 -6.64
CA PHE A 54 -4.46 -3.73 -6.94
C PHE A 54 -4.90 -3.24 -8.31
N GLY A 55 -5.11 -4.15 -9.25
CA GLY A 55 -5.24 -3.79 -10.66
C GLY A 55 -4.01 -3.00 -11.11
N ASP A 56 -4.22 -1.77 -11.59
CA ASP A 56 -3.15 -0.88 -12.06
C ASP A 56 -2.73 0.19 -11.04
N THR A 57 -3.37 0.23 -9.87
CA THR A 57 -3.12 1.25 -8.85
C THR A 57 -2.27 0.71 -7.69
N ALA A 58 -1.34 1.53 -7.21
CA ALA A 58 -0.57 1.23 -6.00
C ALA A 58 -1.29 1.78 -4.76
N CYS A 59 -1.15 1.12 -3.62
CA CYS A 59 -1.87 1.49 -2.39
C CYS A 59 -1.10 1.08 -1.14
N ILE A 60 -1.30 1.82 -0.06
CA ILE A 60 -0.87 1.45 1.29
C ILE A 60 -1.93 0.54 1.92
N VAL A 61 -1.51 -0.57 2.50
CA VAL A 61 -2.38 -1.48 3.25
C VAL A 61 -2.18 -1.24 4.74
N VAL A 62 -3.19 -0.65 5.37
CA VAL A 62 -3.17 -0.17 6.77
C VAL A 62 -3.57 -1.29 7.72
N ASP A 63 -4.60 -2.07 7.37
CA ASP A 63 -4.99 -3.27 8.10
C ASP A 63 -4.65 -4.55 7.33
N SER A 64 -3.82 -5.40 7.94
CA SER A 64 -3.41 -6.69 7.42
C SER A 64 -4.52 -7.75 7.33
N ASN A 65 -5.68 -7.50 7.96
CA ASN A 65 -6.90 -8.29 7.75
C ASN A 65 -7.70 -7.82 6.52
N GLY A 66 -7.16 -6.87 5.75
CA GLY A 66 -7.76 -6.38 4.52
C GLY A 66 -8.94 -5.47 4.82
N GLY A 67 -8.81 -4.62 5.83
CA GLY A 67 -9.87 -3.70 6.23
C GLY A 67 -9.72 -2.29 5.65
N GLU A 68 -8.51 -1.76 5.65
CA GLU A 68 -8.26 -0.37 5.29
C GLU A 68 -7.08 -0.27 4.35
N VAL A 69 -7.30 0.43 3.23
CA VAL A 69 -6.27 0.80 2.26
C VAL A 69 -6.36 2.27 1.95
N VAL A 70 -5.21 2.83 1.61
CA VAL A 70 -5.09 4.20 1.09
C VAL A 70 -4.54 4.10 -0.31
N LEU A 71 -5.32 4.54 -1.30
CA LEU A 71 -4.88 4.56 -2.69
C LEU A 71 -3.79 5.61 -2.86
N LEU A 72 -2.77 5.27 -3.64
CA LEU A 72 -1.73 6.21 -4.06
C LEU A 72 -2.08 6.69 -5.47
N ASP A 73 -3.07 7.58 -5.54
CA ASP A 73 -3.59 8.23 -6.76
C ASP A 73 -3.75 9.76 -6.57
N ARG A 74 -4.12 10.48 -7.64
CA ARG A 74 -4.39 11.93 -7.63
C ARG A 74 -5.51 12.36 -6.69
N ASP A 75 -6.42 11.45 -6.32
CA ASP A 75 -7.56 11.78 -5.47
C ASP A 75 -7.12 11.88 -4.01
N ASN A 76 -6.19 11.03 -3.58
CA ASN A 76 -5.71 10.97 -2.22
C ASN A 76 -4.37 11.70 -2.00
N VAL A 77 -3.48 11.69 -3.00
CA VAL A 77 -2.16 12.30 -2.92
C VAL A 77 -2.23 13.77 -3.35
N GLU A 78 -1.76 14.66 -2.48
CA GLU A 78 -1.61 16.08 -2.78
C GLU A 78 -0.31 16.37 -3.52
N SER A 79 0.80 15.78 -3.06
CA SER A 79 2.10 15.93 -3.70
C SER A 79 3.04 14.76 -3.33
N TYR A 80 4.04 14.53 -4.18
CA TYR A 80 5.09 13.57 -3.94
C TYR A 80 6.44 14.10 -4.40
N SER A 81 7.52 13.69 -3.74
CA SER A 81 8.87 14.05 -4.13
C SER A 81 9.80 12.83 -4.12
N PHE A 82 10.54 12.67 -5.22
CA PHE A 82 11.55 11.62 -5.35
C PHE A 82 12.77 11.95 -4.48
N ILE A 83 13.24 10.97 -3.71
CA ILE A 83 14.36 11.13 -2.78
C ILE A 83 15.61 10.42 -3.29
N LYS A 84 15.48 9.12 -3.61
CA LYS A 84 16.62 8.32 -4.09
C LYS A 84 16.19 7.00 -4.70
N GLU A 85 17.08 6.45 -5.52
CA GLU A 85 17.05 5.07 -6.00
C GLU A 85 18.10 4.24 -5.23
N LYS A 86 17.76 2.99 -4.88
CA LYS A 86 18.71 2.04 -4.30
C LYS A 86 18.52 0.65 -4.91
N LYS A 87 19.58 0.13 -5.53
CA LYS A 87 19.68 -1.29 -5.90
C LYS A 87 20.03 -2.12 -4.66
N ARG A 88 19.35 -3.25 -4.49
CA ARG A 88 19.61 -4.20 -3.40
C ARG A 88 19.60 -5.62 -3.94
N MET A 89 20.54 -6.43 -3.50
CA MET A 89 20.50 -7.87 -3.75
C MET A 89 19.43 -8.50 -2.85
N VAL A 90 18.51 -9.26 -3.42
CA VAL A 90 17.45 -9.99 -2.70
C VAL A 90 17.45 -11.43 -3.20
N GLY A 91 18.00 -12.34 -2.40
CA GLY A 91 18.38 -13.66 -2.87
C GLY A 91 19.44 -13.53 -3.98
N LEU A 92 19.23 -14.19 -5.11
CA LEU A 92 20.15 -14.18 -6.26
C LEU A 92 19.88 -13.06 -7.28
N LYS A 93 18.95 -12.14 -7.02
CA LYS A 93 18.54 -11.11 -7.99
C LYS A 93 18.69 -9.70 -7.42
N TYR A 94 19.13 -8.76 -8.25
CA TYR A 94 19.07 -7.34 -7.91
C TYR A 94 17.64 -6.82 -8.05
N LYS A 95 17.18 -6.13 -7.01
CA LYS A 95 15.92 -5.38 -7.00
C LYS A 95 16.22 -3.90 -6.84
N THR A 96 15.61 -3.07 -7.67
CA THR A 96 15.65 -1.62 -7.54
C THR A 96 14.47 -1.14 -6.70
N TYR A 97 14.79 -0.29 -5.73
CA TYR A 97 13.82 0.39 -4.88
C TYR A 97 13.94 1.90 -5.05
N PHE A 98 12.79 2.56 -5.09
CA PHE A 98 12.66 4.00 -5.18
C PHE A 98 12.06 4.53 -3.88
N TYR A 99 12.49 5.70 -3.48
CA TYR A 99 12.08 6.32 -2.23
C TYR A 99 11.44 7.65 -2.50
N TYR A 100 10.27 7.88 -1.90
CA TYR A 100 9.48 9.09 -2.07
C TYR A 100 9.00 9.62 -0.73
N ASN A 101 8.90 10.94 -0.60
CA ASN A 101 8.01 11.56 0.38
C ASN A 101 6.65 11.77 -0.28
N ILE A 102 5.58 11.44 0.42
CA ILE A 102 4.18 11.60 0.00
C ILE A 102 3.50 12.55 0.99
N LYS A 103 2.74 13.51 0.49
CA LYS A 103 1.79 14.32 1.25
C LYS A 103 0.38 14.00 0.74
N PHE A 104 -0.50 13.61 1.63
CA PHE A 104 -1.90 13.32 1.34
C PHE A 104 -2.76 14.56 1.50
N LYS A 105 -3.88 14.64 0.79
CA LYS A 105 -4.81 15.79 0.86
C LYS A 105 -5.43 15.99 2.24
N ASN A 106 -5.49 14.94 3.06
CA ASN A 106 -5.92 15.02 4.45
C ASN A 106 -4.81 15.55 5.40
N GLY A 107 -3.67 15.99 4.87
CA GLY A 107 -2.55 16.55 5.63
C GLY A 107 -1.50 15.53 6.11
N GLN A 108 -1.80 14.24 6.04
CA GLN A 108 -0.87 13.19 6.44
C GLN A 108 0.34 13.11 5.51
N LYS A 109 1.43 12.54 6.01
CA LYS A 109 2.71 12.42 5.31
C LYS A 109 3.30 11.04 5.48
N SER A 110 3.97 10.54 4.44
CA SER A 110 4.65 9.25 4.50
C SER A 110 5.91 9.22 3.66
N TYR A 111 6.97 8.64 4.23
CA TYR A 111 8.18 8.29 3.51
C TYR A 111 8.08 6.84 3.06
N ILE A 112 8.00 6.59 1.76
CA ILE A 112 7.77 5.26 1.21
C ILE A 112 9.00 4.70 0.51
N ARG A 113 9.13 3.37 0.54
CA ARG A 113 10.01 2.59 -0.32
C ARG A 113 9.14 1.76 -1.25
N ILE A 114 9.31 1.91 -2.55
CA ILE A 114 8.50 1.23 -3.56
C ILE A 114 9.39 0.47 -4.54
N SER A 115 9.03 -0.77 -4.89
CA SER A 115 9.71 -1.53 -5.94
C SER A 115 9.37 -0.97 -7.33
N ARG A 116 10.19 -1.25 -8.34
CA ARG A 116 9.94 -0.79 -9.73
C ARG A 116 8.51 -1.07 -10.22
N LYS A 117 7.99 -2.29 -10.01
CA LYS A 117 6.63 -2.66 -10.45
C LYS A 117 5.56 -1.76 -9.83
N ASN A 118 5.63 -1.52 -8.52
CA ASN A 118 4.64 -0.69 -7.84
C ASN A 118 4.88 0.80 -8.11
N GLN A 119 6.12 1.21 -8.42
CA GLN A 119 6.43 2.59 -8.81
C GLN A 119 5.75 2.93 -10.13
N THR A 120 5.80 2.03 -11.13
CA THR A 120 5.11 2.24 -12.40
C THR A 120 3.62 2.48 -12.19
N ALA A 121 2.97 1.60 -11.40
CA ALA A 121 1.56 1.76 -11.03
C ALA A 121 1.30 3.09 -10.30
N PHE A 122 2.13 3.44 -9.32
CA PHE A 122 2.04 4.72 -8.62
C PHE A 122 2.10 5.91 -9.60
N LEU A 123 3.13 5.98 -10.44
CA LEU A 123 3.34 7.12 -11.35
C LEU A 123 2.29 7.22 -12.48
N GLN A 124 1.66 6.11 -12.87
CA GLN A 124 0.58 6.11 -13.86
C GLN A 124 -0.69 6.80 -13.35
N HIS A 125 -0.91 6.80 -12.04
CA HIS A 125 -2.10 7.34 -11.38
C HIS A 125 -1.82 8.63 -10.58
N MET A 126 -0.60 9.17 -10.67
CA MET A 126 -0.20 10.50 -10.18
C MET A 126 -0.43 11.57 -11.22
#